data_AF-A0A101M8B1-F1
#
_entry.id   AF-A0A101M8B1-F1
#
_cell.length_a   1.000
_cell.length_b   1.000
_cell.length_c   1.000
_cell.angle_alpha   90.00
_cell.angle_beta   90.00
_cell.angle_gamma   90.00
#
_symmetry.space_group_name_H-M   'P 1'
#
loop_
_entity.id
_entity.type
_entity.pdbx_description
1 polymer ?
#
loop_
_entity_poly.entity_id
_entity_poly.type
_entity_poly.pdbx_seq_one_letter_code
_entity_poly.pdbx_strand_id
1 'polypeptide(L)'
;MYMVVSHALEQIEGRTLGETLKKRIWDPLGMDDTYFSVTDASRDPSLRPRLMQGYTWDTDTDTYIAEPYMNDAAVTGAGAMVSSVLEYTKWLRAMIYQNGPISPQGRAELLKPRTIITN
;
A
#
# COMPACT_ATOMS: atom_id res chain seq x y z
N MET A 1 -8.01 -5.94 -12.00
CA MET A 1 -7.30 -4.90 -12.78
C MET A 1 -5.94 -4.54 -12.15
N TYR A 2 -5.88 -4.11 -10.88
CA TYR A 2 -4.60 -3.76 -10.22
C TYR A 2 -3.58 -4.92 -10.22
N MET A 3 -4.02 -6.16 -10.00
CA MET A 3 -3.16 -7.36 -10.05
C MET A 3 -2.40 -7.52 -11.37
N VAL A 4 -3.06 -7.24 -12.51
CA VAL A 4 -2.45 -7.33 -13.84
C VAL A 4 -1.41 -6.22 -14.03
N VAL A 5 -1.73 -5.00 -13.57
CA VAL A 5 -0.78 -3.87 -13.62
C VAL A 5 0.43 -4.14 -12.74
N SER A 6 0.23 -4.70 -11.55
CA SER A 6 1.29 -5.14 -10.65
C SER A 6 2.23 -6.13 -11.34
N HIS A 7 1.68 -7.18 -11.94
CA HIS A 7 2.48 -8.16 -12.65
C HIS A 7 3.24 -7.55 -13.83
N ALA A 8 2.60 -6.67 -14.61
CA ALA A 8 3.26 -5.96 -15.71
C ALA A 8 4.43 -5.08 -15.21
N LEU A 9 4.26 -4.37 -14.09
CA LEU A 9 5.33 -3.58 -13.48
C LEU A 9 6.49 -4.46 -13.03
N GLU A 10 6.23 -5.63 -12.45
CA GLU A 10 7.29 -6.56 -12.05
C GLU A 10 8.11 -7.04 -13.26
N GLN A 11 7.44 -7.34 -14.38
CA GLN A 11 8.12 -7.71 -15.63
C GLN A 11 8.96 -6.55 -16.19
N ILE A 12 8.45 -5.33 -16.15
CA ILE A 12 9.15 -4.13 -16.64
C ILE A 12 10.36 -3.78 -15.77
N GLU A 13 10.22 -3.87 -14.45
CA GLU A 13 11.24 -3.44 -13.50
C GLU A 13 12.27 -4.51 -13.16
N GLY A 14 11.98 -5.78 -13.47
CA GLY A 14 12.81 -6.94 -13.16
C GLY A 14 12.95 -7.19 -11.65
N ARG A 15 12.00 -6.71 -10.85
CA ARG A 15 11.99 -6.81 -9.37
C ARG A 15 10.54 -6.91 -8.89
N THR A 16 10.33 -7.35 -7.65
CA THR A 16 8.97 -7.45 -7.08
C THR A 16 8.29 -6.09 -7.01
N LEU A 17 6.96 -6.06 -6.95
CA LEU A 17 6.22 -4.80 -6.80
C LEU A 17 6.60 -4.10 -5.49
N GLY A 18 6.78 -4.85 -4.40
CA GLY A 18 7.22 -4.29 -3.11
C GLY A 18 8.58 -3.58 -3.20
N GLU A 19 9.58 -4.20 -3.85
CA GLU A 19 10.88 -3.56 -4.08
C GLU A 19 10.78 -2.33 -5.00
N THR A 20 9.90 -2.39 -5.99
CA THR A 20 9.63 -1.26 -6.90
C THR A 20 9.05 -0.08 -6.14
N LEU A 21 8.01 -0.30 -5.33
CA LEU A 21 7.37 0.74 -4.52
C LEU A 21 8.33 1.28 -3.46
N LYS A 22 9.12 0.40 -2.82
CA LYS A 22 10.15 0.83 -1.86
C LYS A 22 11.14 1.79 -2.51
N LYS A 23 11.76 1.37 -3.62
CA LYS A 23 12.78 2.16 -4.31
C LYS A 23 12.24 3.47 -4.90
N ARG A 24 11.06 3.42 -5.53
CA ARG A 24 10.55 4.56 -6.32
C ARG A 24 9.67 5.50 -5.51
N ILE A 25 9.02 5.03 -4.45
CA ILE A 25 8.04 5.80 -3.69
C ILE A 25 8.45 5.96 -2.22
N TRP A 26 8.69 4.87 -1.50
CA TRP A 26 8.85 4.92 -0.05
C TRP A 26 10.20 5.49 0.39
N ASP A 27 11.32 5.02 -0.16
CA ASP A 27 12.65 5.52 0.20
C ASP A 27 12.80 7.02 -0.09
N PRO A 28 12.37 7.56 -1.26
CA PRO A 28 12.42 9.01 -1.52
C PRO A 28 11.57 9.86 -0.57
N LEU A 29 10.55 9.26 0.07
CA LEU A 29 9.68 9.93 1.03
C LEU A 29 10.05 9.64 2.48
N GLY A 30 11.10 8.84 2.72
CA GLY A 30 11.47 8.36 4.05
C GLY A 30 10.37 7.55 4.71
N MET A 31 9.62 6.74 3.95
CA MET A 31 8.53 5.91 4.46
C MET A 31 9.06 4.56 5.01
N ASP A 32 9.96 4.60 5.99
CA ASP A 32 10.78 3.47 6.43
C ASP A 32 9.97 2.32 7.07
N ASP A 33 8.83 2.65 7.68
CA ASP A 33 7.93 1.69 8.33
C ASP A 33 6.76 1.26 7.41
N THR A 34 6.96 1.23 6.09
CA THR A 34 5.95 0.81 5.10
C THR A 34 6.40 -0.42 4.30
N TYR A 35 5.51 -1.41 4.18
CA TYR A 35 5.79 -2.74 3.64
C TYR A 35 4.72 -3.16 2.64
N PHE A 36 5.08 -4.09 1.74
CA PHE A 36 4.15 -4.61 0.74
C PHE A 36 3.36 -5.85 1.19
N SER A 37 3.67 -6.40 2.37
CA SER A 37 2.91 -7.49 2.96
C SER A 37 3.02 -7.47 4.48
N VAL A 38 2.00 -8.00 5.15
CA VAL A 38 2.03 -8.24 6.61
C VAL A 38 3.11 -9.25 7.00
N THR A 39 3.40 -10.21 6.12
CA THR A 39 4.49 -11.17 6.30
C THR A 39 5.84 -10.46 6.38
N ASP A 40 6.13 -9.53 5.48
CA ASP A 40 7.39 -8.79 5.49
C ASP A 40 7.51 -7.87 6.71
N ALA A 41 6.43 -7.18 7.07
CA ALA A 41 6.39 -6.37 8.28
C ALA A 41 6.60 -7.22 9.55
N SER A 42 6.10 -8.46 9.58
CA SER A 42 6.26 -9.37 10.73
C SER A 42 7.67 -9.92 10.90
N ARG A 43 8.49 -9.88 9.84
CA ARG A 43 9.90 -10.30 9.86
C ARG A 43 10.81 -9.24 10.46
N ASP A 44 10.40 -7.97 10.47
CA ASP A 44 11.13 -6.89 11.14
C ASP A 44 10.87 -6.95 12.67
N PRO A 45 11.90 -7.20 13.49
CA PRO A 45 11.75 -7.31 14.95
C PRO A 45 11.28 -6.02 15.63
N SER A 46 11.52 -4.85 15.03
CA SER A 46 11.10 -3.55 15.56
C SER A 46 9.62 -3.23 15.26
N LEU A 47 9.06 -3.88 14.24
CA LEU A 47 7.67 -3.68 13.78
C LEU A 47 6.74 -4.78 14.23
N ARG A 48 7.23 -6.02 14.34
CA ARG A 48 6.41 -7.15 14.79
C ARG A 48 5.61 -6.86 16.07
N PRO A 49 6.15 -6.20 17.10
CA PRO A 49 5.38 -5.85 18.31
C PRO A 49 4.33 -4.75 18.08
N ARG A 50 4.45 -3.99 16.98
CA ARG A 50 3.57 -2.87 16.60
C ARG A 50 2.50 -3.27 15.58
N LEU A 51 2.55 -4.49 15.03
CA LEU A 51 1.53 -4.98 14.10
C LEU A 51 0.18 -5.11 14.79
N MET A 52 -0.85 -4.59 14.13
CA MET A 52 -2.21 -4.55 14.67
C MET A 52 -3.05 -5.71 14.16
N GLN A 53 -3.78 -6.34 15.07
CA GLN A 53 -4.72 -7.42 14.78
C GLN A 53 -6.05 -6.84 14.26
N GLY A 54 -6.52 -7.34 13.12
CA GLY A 54 -7.86 -7.04 12.62
C GLY A 54 -8.94 -7.82 13.39
N TYR A 55 -10.13 -7.24 13.52
CA TYR A 55 -11.27 -7.88 14.15
C TYR A 55 -12.55 -7.63 13.36
N THR A 56 -13.41 -8.63 13.31
CA THR A 56 -14.78 -8.52 12.82
C THR A 56 -15.73 -8.66 14.00
N TRP A 57 -16.79 -7.85 14.00
CA TRP A 57 -17.86 -7.96 14.98
C TRP A 57 -18.76 -9.15 14.64
N ASP A 58 -18.94 -10.06 15.59
CA ASP A 58 -19.88 -11.17 15.49
C ASP A 58 -21.14 -10.85 16.31
N THR A 59 -22.27 -10.75 15.60
CA THR A 59 -23.57 -10.45 16.19
C THR A 59 -24.17 -11.62 16.96
N ASP A 60 -23.77 -12.85 16.65
CA ASP A 60 -24.34 -14.05 17.29
C ASP A 60 -23.77 -14.25 18.68
N THR A 61 -22.50 -13.86 18.87
CA THR A 61 -21.80 -13.95 20.16
C THR A 61 -21.68 -12.62 20.88
N ASP A 62 -22.02 -11.49 20.25
CA ASP A 62 -21.84 -10.13 20.79
C ASP A 62 -20.37 -9.84 21.14
N THR A 63 -19.44 -10.34 20.31
CA THR A 63 -17.99 -10.20 20.54
C THR A 63 -17.21 -9.84 19.27
N TYR A 64 -15.97 -9.36 19.46
CA TYR A 64 -15.02 -9.17 18.38
C TYR A 64 -14.17 -10.44 18.17
N ILE A 65 -14.22 -10.98 16.96
CA ILE A 65 -13.43 -12.14 16.55
C ILE A 65 -12.18 -11.67 15.80
N ALA A 66 -11.02 -12.17 16.20
CA ALA A 66 -9.75 -11.86 15.54
C ALA A 66 -9.72 -12.45 14.13
N GLU A 67 -9.49 -11.61 13.14
CA GLU A 67 -9.36 -12.01 11.74
C GLU A 67 -7.93 -12.46 11.42
N PRO A 68 -7.70 -13.59 10.74
CA PRO A 68 -6.36 -13.95 10.34
C PRO A 68 -5.74 -12.87 9.45
N TYR A 69 -4.45 -12.65 9.58
CA TYR A 69 -3.73 -11.76 8.66
C TYR A 69 -3.90 -12.23 7.22
N MET A 70 -4.42 -11.36 6.36
CA MET A 70 -4.58 -11.68 4.94
C MET A 70 -3.22 -11.68 4.25
N ASN A 71 -2.87 -12.81 3.64
CA ASN A 71 -1.63 -12.97 2.87
C ASN A 71 -1.91 -13.72 1.57
N ASP A 72 -2.83 -13.19 0.77
CA ASP A 72 -3.15 -13.73 -0.55
C ASP A 72 -2.35 -12.99 -1.62
N ALA A 73 -1.39 -13.70 -2.23
CA ALA A 73 -0.54 -13.21 -3.30
C ALA A 73 -1.34 -12.64 -4.47
N ALA A 74 -2.51 -13.23 -4.77
CA ALA A 74 -3.32 -12.86 -5.92
C ALA A 74 -3.80 -11.41 -5.83
N VAL A 75 -4.17 -10.92 -4.64
CA VAL A 75 -4.77 -9.58 -4.46
C VAL A 75 -3.77 -8.49 -4.09
N THR A 76 -2.49 -8.82 -3.96
CA THR A 76 -1.48 -7.93 -3.35
C THR A 76 -1.42 -6.54 -3.98
N GLY A 77 -1.46 -6.49 -5.31
CA GLY A 77 -1.46 -5.25 -6.09
C GLY A 77 -2.60 -4.27 -5.79
N ALA A 78 -3.70 -4.74 -5.21
CA ALA A 78 -4.87 -3.92 -4.92
C ALA A 78 -4.89 -3.36 -3.49
N GLY A 79 -4.18 -3.97 -2.53
CA GLY A 79 -4.35 -3.59 -1.13
C GLY A 79 -3.44 -4.24 -0.08
N ALA A 80 -2.31 -4.86 -0.45
CA ALA A 80 -1.45 -5.54 0.53
C ALA A 80 -0.50 -4.63 1.34
N MET A 81 -0.47 -3.33 1.05
CA MET A 81 0.44 -2.40 1.74
C MET A 81 0.09 -2.29 3.22
N VAL A 82 1.11 -2.47 4.07
CA VAL A 82 1.04 -2.29 5.52
C VAL A 82 1.86 -1.07 5.90
N SER A 83 1.26 -0.15 6.64
CA SER A 83 1.86 1.14 6.96
C SER A 83 1.31 1.69 8.28
N SER A 84 1.83 2.81 8.76
CA SER A 84 1.27 3.55 9.89
C SER A 84 0.72 4.90 9.44
N VAL A 85 -0.09 5.53 10.29
CA VAL A 85 -0.61 6.88 10.01
C VAL A 85 0.53 7.89 9.81
N LEU A 86 1.62 7.76 10.56
CA LEU A 86 2.76 8.67 10.45
C LEU A 86 3.47 8.51 9.11
N GLU A 87 3.70 7.27 8.67
CA GLU A 87 4.31 7.00 7.36
C GLU A 87 3.41 7.49 6.23
N TYR A 88 2.11 7.18 6.27
CA TYR A 88 1.17 7.57 5.22
C TYR A 88 0.98 9.10 5.14
N THR A 89 1.16 9.84 6.24
CA THR A 89 1.16 11.32 6.17
C THR A 89 2.32 11.88 5.34
N LYS A 90 3.45 11.18 5.23
CA LYS A 90 4.57 11.58 4.34
C LYS A 90 4.13 11.52 2.87
N TRP A 91 3.41 10.47 2.49
CA TRP A 91 2.75 10.36 1.18
C TRP A 91 1.72 11.46 0.94
N LEU A 92 0.81 11.70 1.90
CA LEU A 92 -0.19 12.77 1.77
C LEU A 92 0.46 14.15 1.60
N ARG A 93 1.52 14.43 2.37
CA ARG A 93 2.31 15.66 2.27
C ARG A 93 2.92 15.82 0.88
N ALA A 94 3.51 14.76 0.32
CA ALA A 94 4.05 14.75 -1.04
C ALA A 94 2.99 15.04 -2.11
N MET A 95 1.77 14.53 -1.91
CA MET A 95 0.64 14.79 -2.80
C MET A 95 0.14 16.24 -2.71
N ILE A 96 -0.07 16.76 -1.50
CA ILE A 96 -0.60 18.11 -1.23
C ILE A 96 0.39 19.20 -1.69
N TYR A 97 1.65 19.10 -1.28
CA TYR A 97 2.68 20.09 -1.63
C TYR A 97 3.33 19.84 -2.99
N GLN A 98 2.86 18.84 -3.72
CA GLN A 98 3.33 18.49 -5.06
C GLN A 98 4.83 18.17 -5.15
N ASN A 99 5.39 17.62 -4.06
CA ASN A 99 6.82 17.31 -3.93
C ASN A 99 7.05 15.80 -4.04
N GLY A 100 8.11 15.39 -4.74
CA GLY A 100 8.58 14.00 -4.79
C GLY A 100 7.52 12.96 -5.20
N PRO A 101 7.94 11.70 -5.28
CA PRO A 101 8.68 11.19 -6.44
C PRO A 101 7.86 11.18 -7.75
N ILE A 102 6.57 11.54 -7.71
CA ILE A 102 5.75 11.66 -8.91
C ILE A 102 6.06 12.99 -9.62
N SER A 103 6.44 12.90 -10.89
CA SER A 103 6.67 14.05 -11.75
C SER A 103 5.41 14.93 -11.89
N PRO A 104 5.55 16.24 -12.17
CA PRO A 104 4.39 17.11 -12.39
C PRO A 104 3.42 16.56 -13.46
N GLN A 105 3.95 16.03 -14.57
CA GLN A 105 3.15 15.40 -15.62
C GLN A 105 2.45 14.12 -15.13
N GLY A 106 3.17 13.23 -14.44
CA GLY A 106 2.58 12.00 -13.89
C GLY A 106 1.45 12.28 -12.90
N ARG A 107 1.60 13.33 -12.08
CA ARG A 107 0.59 13.78 -11.13
C ARG A 107 -0.65 14.32 -11.83
N ALA A 108 -0.47 15.12 -12.89
CA ALA A 108 -1.58 15.62 -13.69
C ALA A 108 -2.37 14.45 -14.32
N GLU A 109 -1.69 13.44 -14.86
CA GLU A 109 -2.34 12.26 -15.45
C GLU A 109 -3.04 11.36 -14.41
N LEU A 110 -2.51 11.28 -13.18
CA LEU A 110 -3.09 10.53 -12.06
C LEU A 110 -4.40 11.17 -11.56
N LEU A 111 -4.46 12.50 -11.52
CA LEU A 111 -5.61 13.24 -11.01
C LEU A 111 -6.69 13.52 -12.07
N LYS A 112 -6.37 13.33 -13.35
CA LYS A 112 -7.29 13.56 -14.46
C LYS A 112 -8.45 12.54 -14.41
N PRO A 113 -9.72 12.99 -14.29
CA PRO A 113 -10.86 12.09 -14.38
C PRO A 113 -10.91 11.44 -15.77
N ARG A 114 -11.10 10.12 -15.81
CA ARG A 114 -11.25 9.35 -17.08
C ARG A 114 -12.58 8.60 -17.16
N THR A 115 -13.41 8.72 -16.14
CA THR A 115 -14.73 8.12 -16.12
C THR A 115 -15.68 8.98 -16.95
N ILE A 116 -16.36 8.36 -17.90
CA ILE A 116 -17.48 8.97 -18.61
C ILE A 116 -18.72 8.73 -17.76
N ILE A 117 -19.35 9.81 -17.30
CA ILE A 117 -20.65 9.76 -16.64
C ILE A 117 -21.65 10.27 -17.68
N THR A 118 -22.48 9.37 -18.22
CA THR A 118 -23.61 9.73 -19.08
C THR A 118 -24.84 9.96 -18.21
N ASN A 119 -25.56 11.05 -18.47
CA ASN A 119 -26.85 11.35 -17.85
C ASN A 119 -27.96 10.47 -18.43
#